data_AF-A0A151RGK6-F1
#
_entry.id   AF-A0A151RGK6-F1
#
_cell.length_a   1.000
_cell.length_b   1.000
_cell.length_c   1.000
_cell.angle_alpha   90.00
_cell.angle_beta   90.00
_cell.angle_gamma   90.00
#
_symmetry.space_group_name_H-M   'P 1'
#
loop_
_entity.id
_entity.type
_entity.pdbx_description
1 polymer ?
#
loop_
_entity_poly.entity_id
_entity_poly.type
_entity_poly.pdbx_seq_one_letter_code
_entity_poly.pdbx_strand_id
1 'polypeptide(L)'
;IEDYLYHKKLYQPLSENKLETMSQEDWNLLDRQALGVVRLMLAKNVAYNIVNEKTTYGLIKELSNMYEKPSTSNKVFLIHQLVNTKMGEGVSIIDHVNELNSLPSRLV
;
A
#
# COMPACT_ATOMS: atom_id res chain seq x y z
N ILE A 1 4.50 2.75 -1.82
CA ILE A 1 3.48 3.83 -1.89
C ILE A 1 3.83 4.94 -0.90
N GLU A 2 4.08 4.58 0.37
CA GLU A 2 4.48 5.53 1.42
C GLU A 2 5.70 6.38 1.05
N ASP A 3 6.84 5.78 0.70
CA ASP A 3 8.06 6.53 0.33
C ASP A 3 7.84 7.50 -0.83
N TYR A 4 6.98 7.12 -1.79
CA TYR A 4 6.62 7.97 -2.91
C TYR A 4 5.85 9.20 -2.45
N LEU A 5 4.91 9.05 -1.51
CA LEU A 5 4.16 10.17 -0.93
C LEU A 5 5.07 11.09 -0.12
N TYR A 6 6.05 10.56 0.63
CA TYR A 6 7.09 11.36 1.28
C TYR A 6 7.89 12.18 0.28
N HIS A 7 8.38 11.55 -0.78
CA HIS A 7 9.11 12.24 -1.84
C HIS A 7 8.29 13.36 -2.50
N LYS A 8 6.98 13.15 -2.67
CA LYS A 8 6.05 14.14 -3.25
C LYS A 8 5.50 15.16 -2.24
N LYS A 9 5.92 15.11 -0.96
CA LYS A 9 5.37 15.95 0.12
C LYS A 9 3.85 15.79 0.32
N LEU A 10 3.34 14.59 0.05
CA LEU A 10 1.93 14.20 0.20
C LEU A 10 1.73 13.21 1.37
N TYR A 11 2.65 13.18 2.34
CA TYR A 11 2.65 12.18 3.41
C TYR A 11 1.75 12.54 4.60
N GLN A 12 1.40 13.82 4.78
CA GLN A 12 0.63 14.24 5.97
C GLN A 12 -0.73 13.52 6.10
N PRO A 13 -1.49 13.29 5.01
CA PRO A 13 -2.76 12.53 5.06
C PRO A 13 -2.62 11.03 5.32
N LEU A 14 -1.39 10.52 5.53
CA LEU A 14 -1.18 9.18 6.07
C LEU A 14 -1.52 9.09 7.56
N SER A 15 -1.62 10.24 8.25
CA SER A 15 -2.11 10.33 9.62
C SER A 15 -3.64 10.46 9.64
N GLU A 16 -4.28 9.86 10.63
CA GLU A 16 -5.75 9.93 10.80
C GLU A 16 -6.23 11.37 11.07
N ASN A 17 -5.43 12.14 11.81
CA ASN A 17 -5.80 13.47 12.27
C ASN A 17 -5.00 14.54 11.53
N LYS A 18 -5.70 15.63 11.19
CA LYS A 18 -5.09 16.87 10.69
C LYS A 18 -4.17 17.49 11.74
N LEU A 19 -3.05 18.08 11.30
CA LEU A 19 -2.20 18.91 12.16
C LEU A 19 -2.93 20.19 12.60
N GLU A 20 -2.78 20.59 13.86
CA GLU A 20 -3.43 21.80 14.43
C GLU A 20 -3.07 23.09 13.67
N THR A 21 -1.88 23.13 13.07
CA THR A 21 -1.38 24.30 12.35
C THR A 21 -1.97 24.48 10.95
N MET A 22 -2.78 23.54 10.45
CA MET A 22 -3.30 23.54 9.08
C MET A 22 -4.79 23.88 9.03
N SER A 23 -5.21 24.66 8.02
CA SER A 23 -6.64 24.91 7.76
C SER A 23 -7.37 23.63 7.34
N GLN A 24 -8.71 23.60 7.47
CA GLN A 24 -9.47 22.42 7.06
C GLN A 24 -9.50 22.28 5.53
N GLU A 25 -9.53 23.41 4.83
CA GLU A 25 -9.53 23.50 3.38
C GLU A 25 -8.23 22.96 2.78
N ASP A 26 -7.09 23.37 3.32
CA ASP A 26 -5.77 22.90 2.88
C ASP A 26 -5.60 21.40 3.16
N TRP A 27 -6.08 20.93 4.31
CA TRP A 27 -6.09 19.51 4.65
C TRP A 27 -6.91 18.68 3.67
N ASN A 28 -8.14 19.11 3.37
CA ASN A 28 -9.01 18.40 2.44
C ASN A 28 -8.42 18.36 1.02
N LEU A 29 -7.76 19.44 0.59
CA LEU A 29 -7.07 19.48 -0.70
C LEU A 29 -5.90 18.49 -0.73
N LEU A 30 -5.06 18.51 0.30
CA LEU A 30 -3.90 17.63 0.41
C LEU A 30 -4.31 16.15 0.48
N ASP A 31 -5.33 15.83 1.28
CA ASP A 31 -5.90 14.48 1.38
C ASP A 31 -6.45 14.02 0.03
N ARG A 32 -7.19 14.87 -0.69
CA ARG A 32 -7.69 14.52 -2.02
C ARG A 32 -6.57 14.27 -3.03
N GLN A 33 -5.48 15.03 -2.97
CA GLN A 33 -4.32 14.84 -3.83
C GLN A 33 -3.62 13.52 -3.53
N ALA A 34 -3.32 13.24 -2.27
CA ALA A 34 -2.69 11.99 -1.85
C ALA A 34 -3.57 10.78 -2.20
N LEU A 35 -4.88 10.85 -1.93
CA LEU A 35 -5.86 9.82 -2.29
C LEU A 35 -5.86 9.51 -3.79
N GLY A 36 -5.84 10.55 -4.64
CA GLY A 36 -5.79 10.39 -6.09
C GLY A 36 -4.52 9.70 -6.56
N VAL A 37 -3.37 10.09 -6.00
CA VAL A 37 -2.07 9.48 -6.30
C VAL A 37 -2.06 8.00 -5.94
N VAL A 38 -2.55 7.63 -4.75
CA VAL A 38 -2.60 6.22 -4.34
C VAL A 38 -3.50 5.42 -5.28
N ARG A 39 -4.72 5.89 -5.57
CA ARG A 39 -5.64 5.21 -6.50
C ARG A 39 -5.05 4.98 -7.89
N LEU A 40 -4.25 5.93 -8.40
CA LEU A 40 -3.58 5.81 -9.69
C LEU A 40 -2.43 4.80 -9.70
N MET A 41 -1.77 4.55 -8.56
CA MET A 41 -0.71 3.56 -8.45
C MET A 41 -1.23 2.12 -8.31
N LEU A 42 -2.52 1.94 -8.06
CA LEU A 42 -3.10 0.62 -7.82
C LEU A 42 -3.55 -0.05 -9.13
N ALA A 43 -3.37 -1.37 -9.19
CA ALA A 43 -4.00 -2.18 -10.21
C ALA A 43 -5.53 -2.14 -10.08
N LYS A 44 -6.24 -2.25 -11.22
CA LYS A 44 -7.71 -2.11 -11.29
C LYS A 44 -8.47 -3.00 -10.30
N ASN A 45 -8.02 -4.25 -10.13
CA ASN A 45 -8.63 -5.21 -9.22
C ASN A 45 -8.45 -4.83 -7.74
N VAL A 46 -7.36 -4.18 -7.38
CA VAL A 46 -7.12 -3.68 -6.02
C VAL A 46 -7.91 -2.40 -5.77
N ALA A 47 -7.89 -1.47 -6.74
CA ALA A 47 -8.62 -0.20 -6.67
C ALA A 47 -10.14 -0.40 -6.50
N TYR A 48 -10.71 -1.45 -7.12
CA TYR A 48 -12.13 -1.78 -6.98
C TYR A 48 -12.53 -2.11 -5.54
N ASN A 49 -11.67 -2.82 -4.80
CA ASN A 49 -11.98 -3.24 -3.42
C ASN A 49 -12.02 -2.07 -2.44
N ILE A 50 -11.34 -0.97 -2.75
CA ILE A 50 -11.17 0.19 -1.87
C ILE A 50 -11.79 1.46 -2.44
N VAL A 51 -12.66 1.34 -3.44
CA VAL A 51 -13.30 2.49 -4.13
C VAL A 51 -14.13 3.36 -3.19
N ASN A 52 -14.64 2.77 -2.11
CA ASN A 52 -15.47 3.43 -1.11
C ASN A 52 -14.67 4.26 -0.09
N GLU A 53 -13.35 4.08 -0.02
CA GLU A 53 -12.48 4.81 0.90
C GLU A 53 -12.37 6.28 0.47
N LYS A 54 -12.75 7.19 1.37
CA LYS A 54 -12.85 8.64 1.08
C LYS A 54 -11.63 9.44 1.51
N THR A 55 -10.78 8.86 2.35
CA THR A 55 -9.58 9.52 2.89
C THR A 55 -8.35 8.69 2.56
N THR A 56 -7.19 9.34 2.46
CA THR A 56 -5.92 8.66 2.21
C THR A 56 -5.61 7.69 3.34
N TYR A 57 -5.81 8.11 4.59
CA TYR A 57 -5.63 7.26 5.75
C TYR A 57 -6.52 6.00 5.70
N GLY A 58 -7.83 6.16 5.44
CA GLY A 58 -8.76 5.03 5.33
C GLY A 58 -8.35 4.05 4.24
N LEU A 59 -7.95 4.59 3.08
CA LEU A 59 -7.45 3.79 1.97
C LEU A 59 -6.20 2.98 2.35
N ILE A 60 -5.18 3.61 2.94
CA ILE A 60 -3.95 2.92 3.34
C ILE A 60 -4.23 1.89 4.44
N LYS A 61 -5.10 2.23 5.40
CA LYS A 61 -5.54 1.31 6.46
C LYS A 61 -6.24 0.07 5.87
N GLU A 62 -7.07 0.24 4.86
CA GLU A 62 -7.74 -0.90 4.22
C GLU A 62 -6.77 -1.76 3.41
N LEU A 63 -5.82 -1.14 2.71
CA LEU A 63 -4.72 -1.88 2.07
C LEU A 63 -3.90 -2.69 3.09
N SER A 64 -3.57 -2.11 4.25
CA SER A 64 -2.92 -2.82 5.34
C SER A 64 -3.78 -3.97 5.86
N ASN A 65 -5.09 -3.76 6.06
CA ASN A 65 -6.01 -4.84 6.46
C ASN A 65 -6.03 -6.00 5.46
N MET A 66 -6.00 -5.69 4.17
CA MET A 66 -6.03 -6.70 3.11
C MET A 66 -4.74 -7.51 2.99
N TYR A 67 -3.58 -6.87 3.19
CA TYR A 67 -2.28 -7.44 2.81
C TYR A 67 -1.25 -7.59 3.95
N GLU A 68 -1.43 -6.91 5.08
CA GLU A 68 -0.54 -7.01 6.24
C GLU A 68 -1.13 -7.91 7.33
N LYS A 69 -2.46 -7.94 7.50
CA LYS A 69 -3.09 -8.89 8.44
C LYS A 69 -3.10 -10.31 7.86
N PRO A 70 -2.83 -11.35 8.67
CA PRO A 70 -2.97 -12.75 8.23
C PRO A 70 -4.44 -13.12 8.07
N SER A 71 -5.04 -12.74 6.94
CA SER A 71 -6.38 -13.12 6.52
C SER A 71 -6.33 -14.29 5.52
N THR A 72 -7.42 -15.04 5.34
CA THR A 72 -7.50 -16.10 4.32
C THR A 72 -7.19 -15.58 2.92
N SER A 73 -7.70 -14.38 2.58
CA SER A 73 -7.41 -13.72 1.31
C SER A 73 -5.94 -13.34 1.18
N ASN A 74 -5.31 -12.84 2.26
CA ASN A 74 -3.89 -12.55 2.27
C ASN A 74 -3.05 -13.83 2.10
N LYS A 75 -3.43 -14.93 2.77
CA LYS A 75 -2.77 -16.24 2.59
C LYS A 75 -2.85 -16.73 1.15
N VAL A 76 -4.03 -16.63 0.51
CA VAL A 76 -4.20 -16.98 -0.90
C VAL A 76 -3.36 -16.09 -1.83
N PHE A 77 -3.34 -14.78 -1.57
CA PHE A 77 -2.50 -13.84 -2.32
C PHE A 77 -1.00 -14.14 -2.17
N LEU A 78 -0.52 -14.39 -0.95
CA LEU A 78 0.87 -14.72 -0.66
C LEU A 78 1.28 -16.07 -1.26
N ILE A 79 0.40 -17.08 -1.22
CA ILE A 79 0.62 -18.36 -1.91
C ILE A 79 0.70 -18.14 -3.43
N HIS A 80 -0.20 -17.34 -4.00
CA HIS A 80 -0.15 -17.01 -5.42
C HIS A 80 1.14 -16.26 -5.79
N GLN A 81 1.59 -15.32 -4.96
CA GLN A 81 2.85 -14.62 -5.16
C GLN A 81 4.03 -15.60 -5.09
N LEU A 82 4.11 -16.42 -4.04
CA LEU A 82 5.16 -17.43 -3.85
C LEU A 82 5.30 -18.38 -5.06
N VAL A 83 4.17 -18.86 -5.60
CA VAL A 83 4.17 -19.78 -6.75
C VAL A 83 4.57 -19.08 -8.06
N ASN A 84 4.34 -17.77 -8.16
CA ASN A 84 4.61 -16.99 -9.38
C ASN A 84 5.91 -16.16 -9.32
N THR A 85 6.59 -16.10 -8.18
CA THR A 85 7.88 -15.41 -8.03
C THR A 85 8.92 -16.07 -8.92
N LYS A 86 9.38 -15.33 -9.94
CA LYS A 86 10.46 -15.74 -10.84
C LYS A 86 11.59 -14.73 -10.76
N MET A 87 12.82 -15.22 -10.83
CA MET A 87 13.99 -14.35 -10.89
C MET A 87 14.02 -13.61 -12.23
N GLY A 88 14.14 -12.28 -12.19
CA GLY A 88 14.34 -11.46 -13.39
C GLY A 88 15.80 -11.49 -13.85
N GLU A 89 16.04 -11.23 -15.14
CA GLU A 89 17.40 -11.07 -15.66
C GLU A 89 18.11 -9.88 -15.00
N GLY A 90 19.34 -10.11 -14.50
CA GLY A 90 20.14 -9.07 -13.84
C GLY A 90 19.80 -8.81 -12.37
N VAL A 91 18.83 -9.51 -11.78
CA VAL A 91 18.53 -9.42 -10.33
C VAL A 91 19.60 -10.18 -9.53
N SER A 92 19.97 -9.65 -8.36
CA SER A 92 20.87 -10.35 -7.43
C SER A 92 20.22 -11.63 -6.91
N ILE A 93 20.94 -12.75 -6.95
CA ILE A 93 20.48 -14.03 -6.39
C ILE A 93 20.15 -13.88 -4.91
N ILE A 94 20.95 -13.13 -4.17
CA ILE A 94 20.78 -12.93 -2.72
C ILE A 94 19.47 -12.18 -2.45
N ASP A 95 19.21 -11.10 -3.19
CA ASP A 95 17.99 -10.31 -3.01
C ASP A 95 16.76 -11.11 -3.38
N HIS A 96 16.84 -11.89 -4.47
CA HIS A 96 15.75 -12.78 -4.88
C HIS A 96 15.46 -13.85 -3.82
N VAL A 97 16.49 -14.50 -3.26
CA VAL A 97 16.34 -15.49 -2.19
C VAL A 97 15.76 -14.86 -0.92
N ASN A 98 16.18 -13.64 -0.57
CA ASN A 98 15.63 -12.91 0.58
C ASN A 98 14.15 -12.57 0.38
N GLU A 99 13.77 -12.10 -0.80
CA GLU A 99 12.37 -11.84 -1.15
C GLU A 99 11.54 -13.13 -1.03
N LEU A 100 12.01 -14.23 -1.65
CA LEU A 100 11.31 -15.51 -1.62
C LEU A 100 11.19 -16.07 -0.20
N ASN A 101 12.23 -15.95 0.63
CA ASN A 101 12.21 -16.39 2.03
C ASN A 101 11.31 -15.54 2.94
N SER A 102 11.03 -14.29 2.55
CA SER A 102 10.11 -13.42 3.29
C SER A 102 8.63 -13.80 3.09
N LEU A 103 8.28 -14.53 2.02
CA LEU A 103 6.89 -14.88 1.73
C LEU A 103 6.33 -15.94 2.70
N PRO A 104 7.03 -17.05 3.00
CA PRO A 104 6.57 -18.01 4.00
C PRO A 104 6.44 -17.45 5.41
N SER A 105 7.33 -16.54 5.83
CA SER A 105 7.29 -15.96 7.19
C SER A 105 6.05 -15.08 7.42
N ARG A 106 5.43 -14.58 6.34
CA ARG A 106 4.20 -13.79 6.37
C ARG A 106 2.91 -14.64 6.34
N LEU A 107 3.03 -15.97 6.15
CA LEU A 107 1.90 -16.90 6.17
C LEU A 107 1.55 -17.41 7.58
N VAL A 108 2.49 -17.31 8.52
CA VAL A 108 2.43 -17.86 9.88
C VAL A 108 1.78 -16.89 10.85
#